data_AF-A0A0P6WJT8-F1
#
_entry.id   AF-A0A0P6WJT8-F1
#
_cell.length_a   1.000
_cell.length_b   1.000
_cell.length_c   1.000
_cell.angle_alpha   90.00
_cell.angle_beta   90.00
_cell.angle_gamma   90.00
#
_symmetry.space_group_name_H-M   'P 1'
#
loop_
_entity.id
_entity.type
_entity.pdbx_description
1 polymer ?
#
loop_
_entity_poly.entity_id
_entity_poly.type
_entity_poly.pdbx_seq_one_letter_code
_entity_poly.pdbx_strand_id
1 'polypeptide(L)' 'MKPNGHFTYNEWAKHTVEKIVSMGLPLPEEHRADYFRVQITQALEQALRHGRSGRSNNDPVID' A
#
# COMPACT_ATOMS: atom_id res chain seq x y z
N MET A 1 0.32 10.65 14.56
CA MET A 1 1.21 9.47 14.77
C MET A 1 0.80 8.83 16.09
N LYS A 2 0.35 7.57 16.10
CA LYS A 2 0.11 6.87 17.38
C LYS A 2 1.46 6.48 17.98
N PRO A 3 1.65 6.61 19.31
CA PRO A 3 2.99 6.60 19.87
C PRO A 3 3.62 5.22 20.02
N ASN A 4 2.87 4.10 19.90
CA ASN A 4 3.37 2.72 20.08
C ASN A 4 2.40 1.65 19.51
N GLY A 5 1.71 1.91 18.39
CA GLY A 5 0.64 1.02 17.89
C GLY A 5 0.95 0.45 16.52
N HIS A 6 1.10 -0.87 16.42
CA HIS A 6 1.08 -1.56 15.13
C HIS A 6 -0.27 -1.30 14.43
N PHE A 7 -0.25 -1.07 13.13
CA PHE A 7 -1.45 -1.12 12.32
C PHE A 7 -1.91 -2.56 12.16
N THR A 8 -3.22 -2.79 12.24
CA THR A 8 -3.80 -3.96 11.57
C THR A 8 -3.58 -3.83 10.06
N TYR A 9 -3.57 -4.94 9.33
CA TYR A 9 -3.40 -4.90 7.87
C TYR A 9 -4.41 -3.96 7.19
N ASN A 10 -5.67 -3.95 7.63
CA ASN A 10 -6.71 -3.09 7.07
C ASN A 10 -6.44 -1.60 7.31
N GLU A 11 -5.96 -1.24 8.51
CA GLU A 11 -5.59 0.15 8.82
C GLU A 11 -4.37 0.58 8.00
N TRP A 12 -3.36 -0.29 7.90
CA TRP A 12 -2.18 -0.07 7.07
C TRP A 12 -2.57 0.09 5.59
N ALA A 13 -3.43 -0.78 5.07
CA ALA A 13 -3.87 -0.74 3.68
C ALA A 13 -4.63 0.56 3.38
N LYS A 14 -5.56 0.96 4.26
CA LYS A 14 -6.27 2.24 4.12
C LYS A 14 -5.33 3.43 4.12
N HIS A 15 -4.41 3.50 5.09
CA HIS A 15 -3.41 4.57 5.17
C HIS A 15 -2.48 4.60 3.95
N THR A 16 -2.10 3.43 3.44
CA THR A 16 -1.22 3.31 2.27
C THR A 16 -1.92 3.80 1.02
N VAL A 17 -3.19 3.44 0.81
CA VAL A 17 -4.00 3.94 -0.31
C VAL A 17 -4.14 5.46 -0.25
N GLU A 18 -4.48 6.02 0.93
CA GLU A 18 -4.59 7.47 1.12
C GLU A 18 -3.28 8.19 0.79
N LYS A 19 -2.14 7.64 1.24
CA LYS A 19 -0.81 8.16 0.93
C LYS A 19 -0.52 8.13 -0.57
N ILE A 20 -0.77 6.99 -1.24
CA ILE A 20 -0.57 6.85 -2.69
C ILE A 20 -1.39 7.89 -3.46
N VAL A 21 -2.69 8.02 -3.15
CA VAL A 21 -3.55 9.01 -3.81
C VAL A 21 -3.06 10.43 -3.56
N SER A 22 -2.69 10.77 -2.32
CA SER A 22 -2.21 12.11 -1.97
C SER A 22 -0.91 12.50 -2.68
N MET A 23 -0.05 11.52 -3.00
CA MET A 23 1.19 11.73 -3.73
C MET A 23 0.98 11.78 -5.25
N GLY A 24 -0.03 11.07 -5.75
CA GLY A 24 -0.36 11.04 -7.18
C GLY A 24 -1.15 12.26 -7.66
N LEU A 25 -2.09 12.77 -6.85
CA LEU A 25 -2.95 13.91 -7.24
C LEU A 25 -2.20 15.18 -7.66
N PRO A 26 -1.09 15.58 -6.99
CA PRO A 26 -0.32 16.75 -7.36
C PRO A 26 0.58 16.57 -8.60
N LEU A 27 0.74 15.34 -9.09
CA LEU A 27 1.57 15.10 -10.27
C LEU A 27 0.91 15.68 -11.53
N PRO A 28 1.72 16.15 -12.50
CA PRO A 28 1.24 16.50 -13.83
C PRO A 28 0.45 15.34 -14.46
N GLU A 29 -0.53 15.65 -15.30
CA GLU A 29 -1.44 14.66 -15.87
C GLU A 29 -0.72 13.55 -16.64
N GLU A 30 0.32 13.93 -17.37
CA GLU A 30 1.21 13.07 -18.12
C GLU A 30 1.96 12.05 -17.24
N HIS A 31 2.14 12.33 -15.94
CA HIS A 31 2.86 11.48 -15.00
C HIS A 31 1.94 10.69 -14.07
N ARG A 32 0.67 11.08 -13.93
CA ARG A 32 -0.29 10.38 -13.06
C ARG A 32 -0.53 8.95 -13.49
N ALA A 33 -0.67 8.70 -14.79
CA ALA A 33 -0.90 7.36 -15.31
C ALA A 33 0.27 6.41 -14.98
N ASP A 34 1.51 6.87 -15.16
CA ASP A 34 2.71 6.08 -14.86
C ASP A 34 2.90 5.86 -13.36
N TYR A 35 2.61 6.89 -12.55
CA TYR A 35 2.59 6.75 -11.11
C TYR A 35 1.63 5.65 -10.66
N PHE A 36 0.38 5.66 -11.14
CA PHE A 36 -0.59 4.62 -10.79
C PHE A 36 -0.18 3.23 -11.30
N ARG A 37 0.40 3.13 -12.51
CA ARG A 37 0.92 1.85 -13.02
C ARG A 37 1.97 1.25 -12.09
N VAL A 38 2.93 2.04 -11.63
CA VAL A 38 3.98 1.57 -10.71
C VAL A 38 3.37 1.06 -9.40
N GLN A 39 2.44 1.81 -8.82
CA GLN A 39 1.79 1.44 -7.55
C GLN A 39 0.96 0.15 -7.68
N ILE A 40 0.23 -0.01 -8.81
CA ILE A 40 -0.54 -1.23 -9.09
C ILE A 40 0.40 -2.43 -9.25
N THR A 41 1.49 -2.28 -10.02
CA THR A 41 2.46 -3.37 -10.22
C THR A 41 3.05 -3.83 -8.88
N GLN A 42 3.47 -2.89 -8.02
CA GLN A 42 4.01 -3.21 -6.70
C GLN A 42 2.98 -3.92 -5.81
N ALA A 43 1.72 -3.47 -5.83
CA ALA A 43 0.65 -4.10 -5.06
C ALA A 43 0.40 -5.55 -5.51
N LEU A 44 0.39 -5.82 -6.82
CA LEU A 44 0.23 -7.16 -7.38
C LEU A 44 1.41 -8.06 -7.02
N GLU A 45 2.64 -7.59 -7.16
CA GLU A 45 3.85 -8.35 -6.79
C GLU A 45 3.86 -8.70 -5.30
N GLN A 46 3.48 -7.77 -4.44
CA GLN A 46 3.39 -8.00 -3.00
C GLN A 46 2.29 -9.01 -2.65
N ALA A 47 1.11 -8.90 -3.27
CA ALA A 47 0.01 -9.84 -3.07
C ALA A 47 0.40 -11.27 -3.49
N LEU A 48 1.07 -11.43 -4.64
CA LEU A 48 1.55 -12.72 -5.12
C LEU A 48 2.63 -13.33 -4.20
N ARG A 49 3.51 -12.51 -3.62
CA ARG A 49 4.50 -12.97 -2.63
C ARG A 49 3.83 -13.39 -1.33
N HIS A 50 2.85 -12.64 -0.84
CA HIS A 50 2.14 -12.96 0.41
C HIS A 50 1.25 -14.20 0.28
N GLY A 51 0.57 -14.39 -0.87
CA GLY A 51 -0.20 -15.61 -1.13
C GLY A 51 0.64 -16.89 -1.05
N ARG A 52 1.95 -16.80 -1.35
CA ARG A 52 2.91 -17.91 -1.17
C ARG A 52 3.40 -18.07 0.27
N SER A 53 3.29 -17.03 1.09
CA SER A 53 3.73 -17.03 2.50
C SER A 53 2.67 -17.58 3.47
N GLY A 54 1.41 -17.71 3.05
CA GLY A 54 0.30 -18.18 3.89
C GLY A 54 -0.21 -17.15 4.91
N ARG A 55 0.27 -15.90 4.85
CA ARG A 55 -0.18 -14.82 5.72
C ARG A 55 -1.58 -14.32 5.33
N SER A 56 -2.38 -14.05 6.35
CA SER A 56 -3.75 -13.56 6.29
C SER A 56 -3.84 -12.07 6.61
N ASN A 57 -5.01 -11.47 6.36
CA ASN A 57 -5.28 -10.05 6.65
C ASN A 57 -5.28 -9.70 8.16
N ASN A 58 -5.15 -10.68 9.06
CA ASN A 58 -5.09 -10.43 10.49
C ASN A 58 -3.67 -10.48 11.05
N ASP A 59 -2.69 -10.85 10.21
CA ASP A 59 -1.30 -10.93 10.63
C ASP A 59 -0.69 -9.53 10.78
N PRO A 60 0.17 -9.33 11.80
CA PRO A 60 0.79 -8.03 12.04
C PRO A 60 1.76 -7.66 10.91
N VAL A 61 1.77 -6.37 10.57
CA VAL A 61 2.74 -5.80 9.64
C VAL A 61 3.90 -5.23 10.47
N ILE A 62 5.12 -5.68 10.18
CA ILE A 62 6.36 -5.13 10.72
C ILE A 62 6.94 -4.23 9.61
N ASP A 63 7.03 -2.93 9.88
CA ASP A 63 7.74 -1.95 9.03
C ASP A 63 9.25 -2.16 9.08
#